data_AF-A0A1V9F8T6-F1
#
_entry.id   AF-A0A1V9F8T6-F1
#
_cell.length_a   1.000
_cell.length_b   1.000
_cell.length_c   1.000
_cell.angle_alpha   90.00
_cell.angle_beta   90.00
_cell.angle_gamma   90.00
#
_symmetry.space_group_name_H-M   'P 1'
#
loop_
_entity.id
_entity.type
_entity.pdbx_description
1 polymer ?
#
loop_
_entity_poly.entity_id
_entity_poly.type
_entity_poly.pdbx_seq_one_letter_code
_entity_poly.pdbx_strand_id
1 'polypeptide(L)'
;MHFLGPIDWLFVGLYLAVIAAISIWSIKKAKDSPSDYFLANRNLGWFVIGASILASNVGSEHIVGLAGTAASSGVVMGHYELHSWIILTLGWVFVPFYMRSMVYTMPEFLEKRFNAKARWLLSIIQLISYVIAKAAVTIYAGALVFNSLLGVDFWTGAIILVVVTGVYTIFGGLHAVMYTEAIQAIVLLLGSAVLLFIGLDKVGGWGTLMHSLPKEKLNMFQPLSNPDFPWAGILFASPIVGLWYWCTDQHIVQRCLAARNEKEARRGTIFAAYLKLMPFFIFMIPGLIAYTLHQQGKINMTDTDVAFPTLVKEIMPVGLRGLLAGGLLAALMSSLASVYNACSTLFTMDIYKKIKPEASNHELVRVGRIATGIVVLLGMIWIPLMKNISKGLYGYLQSVQSYLAPPIAAAFLLGVFSKRINAKGAYTAMVAGFIIGILKLVFELMKAQLGPGLLYDFATMNFLYFCIALFVFSVVLMVAISLASPAPDEAHIKGLTFATTVAEDKKASRASWNQKDVLLTVVVLVFIIAIFMYFSPLGIAK
;
A
#
# COMPACT_ATOMS: atom_id res chain seq x y z
N MET A 1 -19.01 -7.40 30.45
CA MET A 1 -19.92 -7.67 29.33
C MET A 1 -19.08 -8.00 28.11
N HIS A 2 -19.28 -9.17 27.49
CA HIS A 2 -18.51 -9.58 26.32
C HIS A 2 -18.85 -8.68 25.14
N PHE A 3 -17.82 -8.11 24.51
CA PHE A 3 -17.93 -7.25 23.32
C PHE A 3 -18.77 -7.91 22.21
N LEU A 4 -18.49 -9.19 21.93
CA LEU A 4 -19.26 -10.00 20.99
C LEU A 4 -20.27 -10.85 21.77
N GLY A 5 -21.54 -10.72 21.41
CA GLY A 5 -22.60 -11.58 21.93
C GLY A 5 -22.63 -12.96 21.26
N PRO A 6 -23.47 -13.90 21.72
CA PRO A 6 -23.58 -15.23 21.12
C PRO A 6 -23.91 -15.20 19.62
N ILE A 7 -24.77 -14.28 19.19
CA ILE A 7 -25.13 -14.10 17.77
C ILE A 7 -23.92 -13.57 16.98
N ASP A 8 -23.13 -12.65 17.54
CA ASP A 8 -21.93 -12.17 16.87
C ASP A 8 -20.92 -13.31 16.67
N TRP A 9 -20.71 -14.15 17.69
CA TRP A 9 -19.84 -15.32 17.60
C TRP A 9 -20.34 -16.36 16.59
N LEU A 10 -21.66 -16.54 16.46
CA LEU A 10 -22.25 -17.36 15.41
C LEU A 10 -21.87 -16.83 14.02
N PHE A 11 -21.99 -15.53 13.79
CA PHE A 11 -21.62 -14.90 12.51
C PHE A 11 -20.11 -14.99 12.24
N VAL A 12 -19.27 -14.80 13.26
CA VAL A 12 -17.82 -15.05 13.16
C VAL A 12 -17.55 -16.50 12.77
N GLY A 13 -18.20 -17.46 13.44
CA GLY A 13 -18.05 -18.89 13.16
C GLY A 13 -18.48 -19.27 11.75
N LEU A 14 -19.63 -18.77 11.29
CA LEU A 14 -20.12 -18.95 9.92
C LEU A 14 -19.15 -18.37 8.90
N TYR A 15 -18.64 -17.16 9.14
CA TYR A 15 -17.67 -16.51 8.28
C TYR A 15 -16.36 -17.30 8.17
N LEU A 16 -15.82 -17.75 9.30
CA LEU A 16 -14.62 -18.60 9.34
C LEU A 16 -14.86 -19.95 8.65
N ALA A 17 -16.04 -20.54 8.80
CA ALA A 17 -16.41 -21.77 8.10
C ALA A 17 -16.46 -21.59 6.57
N VAL A 18 -17.01 -20.47 6.09
CA VAL A 18 -17.01 -20.12 4.66
C VAL A 18 -15.58 -19.98 4.13
N ILE A 19 -14.71 -19.26 4.85
CA ILE A 19 -13.29 -19.11 4.49
C ILE A 19 -12.59 -20.47 4.45
N ALA A 20 -12.80 -21.31 5.47
CA ALA A 20 -12.20 -22.64 5.53
C ALA A 20 -12.69 -23.53 4.38
N ALA A 21 -13.99 -23.54 4.09
CA ALA A 21 -14.57 -24.32 3.00
C ALA A 21 -13.98 -23.93 1.63
N ILE A 22 -13.83 -22.63 1.39
CA ILE A 22 -13.27 -22.10 0.13
C ILE A 22 -11.77 -22.38 0.04
N SER A 23 -11.05 -22.27 1.15
CA SER A 23 -9.63 -22.64 1.21
C SER A 23 -9.44 -24.12 0.87
N ILE A 24 -10.21 -25.02 1.49
CA ILE A 24 -10.14 -26.47 1.24
C ILE A 24 -10.51 -26.79 -0.21
N TRP A 25 -11.57 -26.17 -0.73
CA TRP A 25 -11.99 -26.33 -2.12
C TRP A 25 -10.91 -25.86 -3.11
N SER A 26 -10.29 -24.70 -2.85
CA SER A 26 -9.23 -24.16 -3.68
C SER A 26 -7.99 -25.04 -3.69
N ILE A 27 -7.57 -25.53 -2.51
CA ILE A 27 -6.42 -26.44 -2.39
C ILE A 27 -6.67 -27.74 -3.17
N LYS A 28 -7.88 -28.32 -3.07
CA LYS A 28 -8.25 -29.53 -3.83
C LYS A 28 -8.25 -29.35 -5.35
N LYS A 29 -8.36 -28.11 -5.83
CA LYS A 29 -8.45 -27.78 -7.26
C LYS A 29 -7.12 -27.30 -7.85
N ALA A 30 -6.14 -26.94 -7.02
CA ALA A 30 -4.82 -26.52 -7.47
C ALA A 30 -4.09 -27.68 -8.17
N LYS A 31 -3.51 -27.41 -9.35
CA LYS A 31 -2.65 -28.36 -10.08
C LYS A 31 -1.18 -27.99 -9.83
N ASP A 32 -0.29 -28.99 -9.79
CA ASP A 32 1.14 -28.87 -9.44
C ASP A 32 2.01 -28.21 -10.55
N SER A 33 1.66 -27.02 -11.02
CA SER A 33 2.52 -26.22 -11.91
C SER A 33 3.02 -24.94 -11.24
N PRO A 34 4.34 -24.62 -11.28
CA PRO A 34 4.87 -23.34 -10.83
C PRO A 34 4.26 -22.13 -11.56
N SER A 35 3.82 -22.28 -12.82
CA SER A 35 3.17 -21.21 -13.60
C SER A 35 1.75 -20.88 -13.12
N ASP A 36 1.04 -21.90 -12.63
CA ASP A 36 -0.28 -21.74 -12.01
C ASP A 36 -0.15 -21.02 -10.67
N TYR A 37 0.92 -21.29 -9.91
CA TYR A 37 1.15 -20.72 -8.59
C TYR A 37 1.39 -19.20 -8.59
N PHE A 38 2.15 -18.64 -9.54
CA PHE A 38 2.54 -17.23 -9.51
C PHE A 38 1.74 -16.29 -10.41
N LEU A 39 1.04 -16.80 -11.44
CA LEU A 39 0.43 -15.97 -12.48
C LEU A 39 -0.97 -16.40 -12.96
N ALA A 40 -1.55 -17.48 -12.42
CA ALA A 40 -2.81 -18.03 -12.94
C ALA A 40 -2.80 -18.16 -14.49
N ASN A 41 -1.68 -18.65 -15.05
CA ASN A 41 -1.40 -18.77 -16.48
C ASN A 41 -1.60 -17.50 -17.33
N ARG A 42 -1.46 -16.30 -16.75
CA ARG A 42 -1.68 -15.02 -17.44
C ARG A 42 -3.03 -14.98 -18.17
N ASN A 43 -4.09 -15.48 -17.56
CA ASN A 43 -5.40 -15.54 -18.21
C ASN A 43 -6.46 -14.73 -17.44
N LEU A 44 -6.03 -13.79 -16.62
CA LEU A 44 -6.95 -12.97 -15.84
C LEU A 44 -7.61 -11.89 -16.71
N GLY A 45 -8.93 -11.76 -16.56
CA GLY A 45 -9.71 -10.68 -17.15
C GLY A 45 -9.64 -9.40 -16.31
N TRP A 46 -9.96 -8.27 -16.93
CA TRP A 46 -9.86 -6.93 -16.38
C TRP A 46 -10.55 -6.77 -15.01
N PHE A 47 -11.71 -7.40 -14.83
CA PHE A 47 -12.48 -7.30 -13.59
C PHE A 47 -11.71 -7.88 -12.40
N VAL A 48 -11.12 -9.07 -12.57
CA VAL A 48 -10.33 -9.75 -11.53
C VAL A 48 -9.06 -8.95 -11.22
N ILE A 49 -8.41 -8.41 -12.26
CA ILE A 49 -7.21 -7.57 -12.10
C ILE A 49 -7.55 -6.34 -11.25
N GLY A 50 -8.61 -5.61 -11.59
CA GLY A 50 -8.96 -4.39 -10.88
C GLY A 50 -9.38 -4.63 -9.43
N ALA A 51 -10.19 -5.66 -9.18
CA ALA A 51 -10.57 -6.08 -7.84
C ALA A 51 -9.35 -6.53 -7.01
N SER A 52 -8.43 -7.27 -7.63
CA SER A 52 -7.22 -7.74 -6.96
C SER A 52 -6.27 -6.60 -6.60
N ILE A 53 -6.15 -5.57 -7.46
CA ILE A 53 -5.35 -4.37 -7.15
C ILE A 53 -5.93 -3.66 -5.93
N LEU A 54 -7.26 -3.49 -5.86
CA LEU A 54 -7.91 -2.90 -4.68
C LEU A 54 -7.67 -3.77 -3.43
N ALA A 55 -7.91 -5.07 -3.51
CA ALA A 55 -7.76 -5.98 -2.37
C ALA A 55 -6.33 -5.97 -1.81
N SER A 56 -5.31 -5.86 -2.69
CA SER A 56 -3.90 -5.75 -2.26
C SER A 56 -3.56 -4.39 -1.62
N ASN A 57 -4.35 -3.34 -1.87
CA ASN A 57 -4.17 -2.05 -1.22
C ASN A 57 -4.95 -1.92 0.09
N VAL A 58 -6.16 -2.47 0.15
CA VAL A 58 -7.05 -2.37 1.30
C VAL A 58 -6.73 -3.47 2.32
N GLY A 59 -5.59 -3.31 3.00
CA GLY A 59 -5.26 -4.07 4.20
C GLY A 59 -5.95 -3.50 5.45
N SER A 60 -6.00 -4.27 6.53
CA SER A 60 -6.60 -3.80 7.78
C SER A 60 -5.84 -2.62 8.41
N GLU A 61 -4.52 -2.53 8.21
CA GLU A 61 -3.74 -1.34 8.58
C GLU A 61 -4.17 -0.07 7.82
N HIS A 62 -4.64 -0.24 6.58
CA HIS A 62 -5.19 0.86 5.80
C HIS A 62 -6.51 1.34 6.40
N ILE A 63 -7.41 0.41 6.75
CA ILE A 63 -8.72 0.72 7.34
C ILE A 63 -8.55 1.44 8.68
N VAL A 64 -7.78 0.84 9.59
CA VAL A 64 -7.53 1.37 10.94
C VAL A 64 -6.79 2.70 10.87
N GLY A 65 -5.68 2.75 10.12
CA GLY A 65 -4.84 3.94 10.04
C GLY A 65 -5.51 5.12 9.33
N LEU A 66 -6.26 4.87 8.24
CA LEU A 66 -6.92 5.93 7.49
C LEU A 66 -8.06 6.56 8.28
N ALA A 67 -8.89 5.74 8.94
CA ALA A 67 -9.94 6.23 9.81
C ALA A 67 -9.38 6.99 11.02
N GLY A 68 -8.31 6.47 11.64
CA GLY A 68 -7.67 7.16 12.76
C GLY A 68 -7.04 8.49 12.36
N THR A 69 -6.42 8.54 11.19
CA THR A 69 -5.87 9.79 10.65
C THR A 69 -6.96 10.79 10.32
N ALA A 70 -8.09 10.35 9.76
CA ALA A 70 -9.23 11.23 9.54
C ALA A 70 -9.78 11.79 10.86
N ALA A 71 -9.90 10.96 11.90
CA ALA A 71 -10.28 11.44 13.23
C ALA A 71 -9.27 12.46 13.80
N SER A 72 -7.97 12.26 13.55
CA SER A 72 -6.88 13.10 14.05
C SER A 72 -6.69 14.41 13.30
N SER A 73 -6.40 14.35 11.99
CA SER A 73 -6.03 15.51 11.16
C SER A 73 -7.01 15.82 10.03
N GLY A 74 -8.09 15.04 9.89
CA GLY A 74 -9.12 15.27 8.88
C GLY A 74 -8.80 14.68 7.51
N VAL A 75 -9.31 15.31 6.45
CA VAL A 75 -9.30 14.76 5.09
C VAL A 75 -7.99 14.99 4.31
N VAL A 76 -6.99 15.66 4.90
CA VAL A 76 -5.75 16.05 4.21
C VAL A 76 -5.04 14.87 3.55
N MET A 77 -4.92 13.78 4.30
CA MET A 77 -4.32 12.52 3.82
C MET A 77 -5.15 11.80 2.75
N GLY A 78 -6.34 12.32 2.43
CA GLY A 78 -7.16 11.87 1.29
C GLY A 78 -6.44 12.04 -0.05
N HIS A 79 -5.39 12.86 -0.15
CA HIS A 79 -4.51 12.92 -1.32
C HIS A 79 -4.00 11.53 -1.74
N TYR A 80 -3.64 10.68 -0.77
CA TYR A 80 -3.18 9.31 -1.02
C TYR A 80 -4.30 8.38 -1.50
N GLU A 81 -5.54 8.61 -1.05
CA GLU A 81 -6.69 7.85 -1.52
C GLU A 81 -7.09 8.25 -2.94
N LEU A 82 -6.90 9.51 -3.29
CA LEU A 82 -7.12 10.04 -4.63
C LEU A 82 -6.00 9.70 -5.62
N HIS A 83 -5.00 8.89 -5.24
CA HIS A 83 -4.01 8.30 -6.16
C HIS A 83 -4.61 7.38 -7.24
N SER A 84 -5.93 7.27 -7.32
CA SER A 84 -6.67 6.68 -8.45
C SER A 84 -6.14 7.17 -9.81
N TRP A 85 -5.72 8.45 -9.93
CA TRP A 85 -5.07 8.95 -11.15
C TRP A 85 -3.67 8.36 -11.42
N ILE A 86 -2.94 7.94 -10.39
CA ILE A 86 -1.64 7.26 -10.53
C ILE A 86 -1.84 5.80 -10.95
N ILE A 87 -2.93 5.16 -10.49
CA ILE A 87 -3.34 3.84 -11.01
C ILE A 87 -3.64 3.93 -12.52
N LEU A 88 -4.27 5.02 -12.97
CA LEU A 88 -4.42 5.28 -14.40
C LEU A 88 -3.07 5.43 -15.08
N THR A 89 -2.10 6.14 -14.48
CA THR A 89 -0.72 6.21 -14.98
C THR A 89 -0.07 4.83 -15.10
N LEU A 90 -0.26 3.92 -14.13
CA LEU A 90 0.19 2.52 -14.26
C LEU A 90 -0.34 1.89 -15.56
N GLY A 91 -1.65 1.99 -15.82
CA GLY A 91 -2.29 1.39 -16.99
C GLY A 91 -1.94 2.02 -18.34
N TRP A 92 -1.84 3.35 -18.37
CA TRP A 92 -1.61 4.10 -19.59
C TRP A 92 -0.13 4.21 -19.95
N VAL A 93 0.75 4.30 -18.96
CA VAL A 93 2.18 4.55 -19.14
C VAL A 93 3.01 3.29 -18.93
N PHE A 94 2.90 2.64 -17.77
CA PHE A 94 3.87 1.61 -17.36
C PHE A 94 3.55 0.19 -17.85
N VAL A 95 2.27 -0.20 -17.82
CA VAL A 95 1.78 -1.52 -18.28
C VAL A 95 2.30 -1.91 -19.67
N PRO A 96 2.31 -1.03 -20.69
CA PRO A 96 2.87 -1.36 -21.99
C PRO A 96 4.31 -1.87 -21.93
N PHE A 97 5.17 -1.22 -21.14
CA PHE A 97 6.59 -1.58 -21.00
C PHE A 97 6.78 -2.84 -20.15
N TYR A 98 6.03 -2.97 -19.06
CA TYR A 98 6.12 -4.12 -18.18
C TYR A 98 5.68 -5.40 -18.88
N MET A 99 4.53 -5.38 -19.57
CA MET A 99 4.00 -6.58 -20.23
C MET A 99 4.89 -7.05 -21.38
N ARG A 100 5.39 -6.14 -22.23
CA ARG A 100 6.28 -6.53 -23.35
C ARG A 100 7.66 -6.99 -22.89
N SER A 101 8.15 -6.50 -21.74
CA SER A 101 9.41 -6.96 -21.17
C SER A 101 9.35 -8.39 -20.65
N MET A 102 8.16 -8.99 -20.56
CA MET A 102 7.90 -10.38 -20.13
C MET A 102 8.53 -10.71 -18.77
N VAL A 103 8.71 -9.70 -17.91
CA VAL A 103 9.24 -9.85 -16.56
C VAL A 103 8.21 -10.45 -15.63
N TYR A 104 8.68 -11.12 -14.59
CA TYR A 104 7.88 -11.62 -13.47
C TYR A 104 7.96 -10.70 -12.26
N THR A 105 9.08 -10.00 -12.09
CA THR A 105 9.32 -9.13 -10.94
C THR A 105 9.82 -7.73 -11.32
N MET A 106 9.56 -6.76 -10.46
CA MET A 106 10.05 -5.38 -10.60
C MET A 106 11.58 -5.29 -10.49
N PRO A 107 12.26 -6.07 -9.62
CA PRO A 107 13.70 -6.23 -9.69
C PRO A 107 14.20 -6.81 -11.03
N GLU A 108 13.49 -7.76 -11.65
CA GLU A 108 13.84 -8.26 -12.99
C GLU A 108 13.67 -7.17 -14.07
N PHE A 109 12.64 -6.32 -13.96
CA PHE A 109 12.51 -5.15 -14.84
C PHE A 109 13.71 -4.21 -14.73
N LEU A 110 14.16 -3.88 -13.51
CA LEU A 110 15.38 -3.08 -13.33
C LEU A 110 16.63 -3.79 -13.84
N GLU A 111 16.71 -5.11 -13.74
CA GLU A 111 17.82 -5.89 -14.32
C GLU A 111 17.86 -5.75 -15.84
N LYS A 112 16.71 -5.93 -16.52
CA LYS A 112 16.61 -5.76 -17.97
C LYS A 112 16.89 -4.31 -18.38
N ARG A 113 16.39 -3.33 -17.62
CA ARG A 113 16.60 -1.92 -17.94
C ARG A 113 18.02 -1.44 -17.66
N PHE A 114 18.66 -1.96 -16.62
CA PHE A 114 19.95 -1.50 -16.11
C PHE A 114 20.95 -2.66 -16.03
N ASN A 115 21.01 -3.38 -14.90
CA ASN A 115 21.89 -4.52 -14.69
C ASN A 115 21.52 -5.31 -13.43
N ALA A 116 22.20 -6.44 -13.20
CA ALA A 116 22.02 -7.29 -12.02
C ALA A 116 22.23 -6.55 -10.67
N LYS A 117 23.11 -5.54 -10.62
CA LYS A 117 23.34 -4.77 -9.38
C LYS A 117 22.11 -3.96 -8.97
N ALA A 118 21.38 -3.40 -9.93
CA ALA A 118 20.14 -2.66 -9.67
C ALA A 118 19.04 -3.58 -9.09
N ARG A 119 18.94 -4.83 -9.57
CA ARG A 119 18.04 -5.85 -9.02
C ARG A 119 18.35 -6.15 -7.56
N TRP A 120 19.59 -6.49 -7.27
CA TRP A 120 20.05 -6.80 -5.92
C TRP A 120 19.79 -5.66 -4.94
N LEU A 121 20.10 -4.42 -5.36
CA LEU A 121 19.86 -3.24 -4.55
C LEU A 121 18.37 -3.06 -4.24
N LEU A 122 17.49 -3.21 -5.25
CA LEU A 122 16.06 -3.08 -5.02
C LEU A 122 15.54 -4.16 -4.05
N SER A 123 15.97 -5.42 -4.20
CA SER A 123 15.54 -6.50 -3.30
C SER A 123 15.98 -6.25 -1.85
N ILE A 124 17.19 -5.73 -1.61
CA ILE A 124 17.66 -5.36 -0.28
C ILE A 124 16.83 -4.21 0.30
N ILE A 125 16.61 -3.15 -0.48
CA ILE A 125 15.80 -1.99 -0.06
C ILE A 125 14.38 -2.44 0.30
N GLN A 126 13.78 -3.32 -0.50
CA GLN A 126 12.43 -3.86 -0.25
C GLN A 126 12.37 -4.69 1.03
N LEU A 127 13.34 -5.58 1.28
CA LEU A 127 13.38 -6.38 2.52
C LEU A 127 13.46 -5.49 3.77
N ILE A 128 14.31 -4.46 3.76
CA ILE A 128 14.41 -3.49 4.85
C ILE A 128 13.08 -2.74 4.99
N SER A 129 12.52 -2.26 3.89
CA SER A 129 11.23 -1.56 3.87
C SER A 129 10.09 -2.43 4.40
N TYR A 130 10.11 -3.74 4.18
CA TYR A 130 9.08 -4.65 4.68
C TYR A 130 9.12 -4.82 6.19
N VAL A 131 10.30 -4.81 6.82
CA VAL A 131 10.42 -4.80 8.28
C VAL A 131 9.70 -3.58 8.88
N ILE A 132 10.07 -2.39 8.39
CA ILE A 132 9.68 -1.11 9.01
C ILE A 132 8.30 -0.61 8.56
N ALA A 133 7.90 -0.82 7.31
CA ALA A 133 6.70 -0.23 6.72
C ALA A 133 5.55 -1.23 6.49
N LYS A 134 5.81 -2.53 6.59
CA LYS A 134 4.78 -3.57 6.39
C LYS A 134 4.58 -4.42 7.64
N ALA A 135 5.57 -5.22 8.02
CA ALA A 135 5.47 -6.13 9.16
C ALA A 135 5.10 -5.41 10.46
N ALA A 136 5.86 -4.37 10.86
CA ALA A 136 5.58 -3.61 12.07
C ALA A 136 4.17 -2.97 12.05
N VAL A 137 3.79 -2.37 10.92
CA VAL A 137 2.51 -1.67 10.74
C VAL A 137 1.32 -2.64 10.81
N THR A 138 1.38 -3.77 10.11
CA THR A 138 0.31 -4.78 10.12
C THR A 138 0.18 -5.42 11.50
N ILE A 139 1.29 -5.73 12.18
CA ILE A 139 1.25 -6.30 13.54
C ILE A 139 0.67 -5.29 14.53
N TYR A 140 1.07 -4.01 14.46
CA TYR A 140 0.53 -2.94 15.30
C TYR A 140 -0.98 -2.77 15.09
N ALA A 141 -1.42 -2.64 13.83
CA ALA A 141 -2.84 -2.51 13.50
C ALA A 141 -3.64 -3.69 14.04
N GLY A 142 -3.10 -4.90 13.90
CA GLY A 142 -3.80 -6.09 14.36
C GLY A 142 -3.87 -6.21 15.86
N ALA A 143 -2.77 -5.94 16.57
CA ALA A 143 -2.75 -5.86 18.02
C ALA A 143 -3.78 -4.85 18.56
N LEU A 144 -3.91 -3.68 17.90
CA LEU A 144 -4.91 -2.68 18.25
C LEU A 144 -6.35 -3.18 18.07
N VAL A 145 -6.62 -3.92 16.99
CA VAL A 145 -7.93 -4.54 16.72
C VAL A 145 -8.25 -5.62 17.76
N PHE A 146 -7.29 -6.50 18.08
CA PHE A 146 -7.42 -7.49 19.15
C PHE A 146 -7.75 -6.83 20.49
N ASN A 147 -7.08 -5.73 20.80
CA ASN A 147 -7.32 -4.98 22.03
C ASN A 147 -8.70 -4.31 22.07
N SER A 148 -9.04 -3.57 21.01
CA SER A 148 -10.28 -2.78 20.97
C SER A 148 -11.54 -3.64 20.89
N LEU A 149 -11.46 -4.73 20.12
CA LEU A 149 -12.59 -5.63 19.90
C LEU A 149 -12.61 -6.73 20.97
N LEU A 150 -11.55 -7.53 21.08
CA LEU A 150 -11.58 -8.73 21.94
C LEU A 150 -11.17 -8.46 23.40
N GLY A 151 -10.71 -7.24 23.72
CA GLY A 151 -10.24 -6.89 25.07
C GLY A 151 -8.94 -7.60 25.46
N VAL A 152 -8.21 -8.14 24.48
CA VAL A 152 -6.92 -8.82 24.70
C VAL A 152 -5.83 -7.76 24.83
N ASP A 153 -4.89 -7.93 25.76
CA ASP A 153 -3.72 -7.05 25.85
C ASP A 153 -3.01 -6.91 24.49
N PHE A 154 -2.46 -5.71 24.21
CA PHE A 154 -1.87 -5.38 22.91
C PHE A 154 -0.77 -6.37 22.49
N TRP A 155 0.19 -6.66 23.35
CA TRP A 155 1.31 -7.55 23.01
C TRP A 155 0.87 -9.00 22.92
N THR A 156 -0.08 -9.40 23.77
CA THR A 156 -0.72 -10.71 23.68
C THR A 156 -1.44 -10.88 22.33
N GLY A 157 -2.20 -9.87 21.90
CA GLY A 157 -2.86 -9.83 20.60
C GLY A 157 -1.87 -9.85 19.43
N ALA A 158 -0.75 -9.11 19.53
CA ALA A 158 0.33 -9.13 18.55
C ALA A 158 0.93 -10.54 18.38
N ILE A 159 1.23 -11.21 19.49
CA ILE A 159 1.81 -12.57 19.49
C ILE A 159 0.82 -13.57 18.90
N ILE A 160 -0.45 -13.53 19.32
CA ILE A 160 -1.51 -14.38 18.76
C ILE A 160 -1.59 -14.20 17.24
N LEU A 161 -1.64 -12.96 16.77
CA LEU A 161 -1.70 -12.65 15.34
C LEU A 161 -0.50 -13.25 14.59
N VAL A 162 0.73 -13.04 15.09
CA VAL A 162 1.96 -13.53 14.47
C VAL A 162 2.00 -15.05 14.39
N VAL A 163 1.70 -15.73 15.51
CA VAL A 163 1.77 -17.19 15.63
C VAL A 163 0.68 -17.85 14.78
N VAL A 164 -0.56 -17.42 14.91
CA VAL A 164 -1.68 -18.01 14.16
C VAL A 164 -1.50 -17.80 12.66
N THR A 165 -1.06 -16.60 12.25
CA THR A 165 -0.74 -16.32 10.85
C THR A 165 0.40 -17.20 10.35
N GLY A 166 1.45 -17.40 11.17
CA GLY A 166 2.59 -18.26 10.82
C GLY A 166 2.18 -19.71 10.60
N VAL A 167 1.39 -20.27 11.51
CA VAL A 167 0.84 -21.62 11.39
C VAL A 167 0.03 -21.75 10.10
N TYR A 168 -0.93 -20.85 9.88
CA TYR A 168 -1.76 -20.89 8.67
C TYR A 168 -0.94 -20.73 7.37
N THR A 169 0.07 -19.85 7.36
CA THR A 169 0.91 -19.61 6.18
C THR A 169 1.76 -20.83 5.84
N ILE A 170 2.25 -21.57 6.85
CA ILE A 170 3.03 -22.80 6.64
C ILE A 170 2.19 -23.89 5.96
N PHE A 171 0.89 -23.99 6.30
CA PHE A 171 0.00 -25.03 5.79
C PHE A 171 -0.81 -24.64 4.54
N GLY A 172 -1.11 -23.35 4.33
CA GLY A 172 -2.12 -22.89 3.36
C GLY A 172 -1.62 -22.63 1.93
N GLY A 173 -0.37 -22.23 1.73
CA GLY A 173 0.17 -21.85 0.41
C GLY A 173 -0.52 -20.63 -0.24
N LEU A 174 0.08 -20.06 -1.31
CA LEU A 174 -0.39 -18.81 -1.94
C LEU A 174 -1.79 -18.90 -2.57
N HIS A 175 -2.20 -20.10 -3.03
CA HIS A 175 -3.48 -20.31 -3.71
C HIS A 175 -4.69 -20.10 -2.79
N ALA A 176 -4.65 -20.62 -1.57
CA ALA A 176 -5.73 -20.45 -0.61
C ALA A 176 -5.87 -18.97 -0.19
N VAL A 177 -4.74 -18.26 -0.09
CA VAL A 177 -4.69 -16.85 0.32
C VAL A 177 -5.43 -15.95 -0.67
N MET A 178 -5.25 -16.12 -1.98
CA MET A 178 -5.87 -15.19 -2.96
C MET A 178 -7.41 -15.21 -2.96
N TYR A 179 -8.03 -16.38 -2.81
CA TYR A 179 -9.49 -16.46 -2.79
C TYR A 179 -10.07 -15.94 -1.48
N THR A 180 -9.39 -16.18 -0.36
CA THR A 180 -9.82 -15.66 0.94
C THR A 180 -9.64 -14.15 1.03
N GLU A 181 -8.59 -13.58 0.43
CA GLU A 181 -8.38 -12.14 0.27
C GLU A 181 -9.53 -11.46 -0.47
N ALA A 182 -10.00 -12.05 -1.58
CA ALA A 182 -11.10 -11.48 -2.36
C ALA A 182 -12.40 -11.39 -1.56
N ILE A 183 -12.72 -12.43 -0.79
CA ILE A 183 -13.92 -12.47 0.04
C ILE A 183 -13.81 -11.50 1.21
N GLN A 184 -12.65 -11.47 1.87
CA GLN A 184 -12.35 -10.52 2.94
C GLN A 184 -12.53 -9.09 2.45
N ALA A 185 -11.99 -8.75 1.28
CA ALA A 185 -12.16 -7.43 0.68
C ALA A 185 -13.65 -7.10 0.48
N ILE A 186 -14.45 -8.01 -0.07
CA ILE A 186 -15.90 -7.77 -0.26
C ILE A 186 -16.60 -7.54 1.09
N VAL A 187 -16.35 -8.40 2.08
CA VAL A 187 -16.95 -8.29 3.42
C VAL A 187 -16.58 -6.96 4.07
N LEU A 188 -15.31 -6.56 3.98
CA LEU A 188 -14.84 -5.29 4.54
C LEU A 188 -15.42 -4.09 3.82
N LEU A 189 -15.46 -4.08 2.48
CA LEU A 189 -16.01 -2.97 1.70
C LEU A 189 -17.51 -2.78 1.99
N LEU A 190 -18.29 -3.87 1.94
CA LEU A 190 -19.73 -3.81 2.21
C LEU A 190 -20.01 -3.46 3.68
N GLY A 191 -19.31 -4.11 4.61
CA GLY A 191 -19.47 -3.84 6.03
C GLY A 191 -19.12 -2.40 6.40
N SER A 192 -18.09 -1.83 5.76
CA SER A 192 -17.69 -0.43 5.98
C SER A 192 -18.63 0.56 5.30
N ALA A 193 -19.21 0.21 4.15
CA ALA A 193 -20.27 1.00 3.54
C ALA A 193 -21.53 1.04 4.44
N VAL A 194 -21.93 -0.10 5.02
CA VAL A 194 -23.02 -0.14 6.01
C VAL A 194 -22.68 0.71 7.24
N LEU A 195 -21.46 0.59 7.76
CA LEU A 195 -20.98 1.39 8.89
C LEU A 195 -21.06 2.89 8.59
N LEU A 196 -20.68 3.32 7.38
CA LEU A 196 -20.81 4.71 6.94
C LEU A 196 -22.26 5.20 7.02
N PHE A 197 -23.23 4.46 6.46
CA PHE A 197 -24.63 4.89 6.47
C PHE A 197 -25.22 4.94 7.89
N ILE A 198 -24.94 3.93 8.72
CA ILE A 198 -25.37 3.91 10.13
C ILE A 198 -24.71 5.06 10.91
N GLY A 199 -23.42 5.29 10.68
CA GLY A 199 -22.68 6.37 11.32
C GLY A 199 -23.22 7.75 10.95
N LEU A 200 -23.54 7.97 9.67
CA LEU A 200 -24.16 9.21 9.20
C LEU A 200 -25.52 9.43 9.86
N ASP A 201 -26.36 8.40 9.94
CA ASP A 201 -27.64 8.48 10.65
C ASP A 201 -27.46 8.90 12.12
N LYS A 202 -26.51 8.28 12.84
CA LYS A 202 -26.23 8.59 14.25
C LYS A 202 -25.70 10.02 14.49
N VAL A 203 -25.00 10.59 13.51
CA VAL A 203 -24.53 11.99 13.56
C VAL A 203 -25.65 12.97 13.19
N GLY A 204 -26.67 12.54 12.44
CA GLY A 204 -27.75 13.40 11.93
C GLY A 204 -27.58 13.79 10.46
N GLY A 205 -26.88 12.98 9.68
CA GLY A 205 -26.71 13.11 8.23
C GLY A 205 -25.41 13.81 7.79
N TRP A 206 -25.16 13.79 6.48
CA TRP A 206 -23.96 14.38 5.86
C TRP A 206 -23.81 15.88 6.15
N GLY A 207 -24.90 16.64 6.02
CA GLY A 207 -24.90 18.07 6.32
C GLY A 207 -24.47 18.36 7.75
N THR A 208 -25.08 17.69 8.73
CA THR A 208 -24.75 17.85 10.15
C THR A 208 -23.31 17.47 10.44
N LEU A 209 -22.80 16.38 9.85
CA LEU A 209 -21.40 15.98 9.97
C LEU A 209 -20.46 17.11 9.51
N MET A 210 -20.68 17.64 8.30
CA MET A 210 -19.83 18.69 7.72
C MET A 210 -19.90 20.00 8.50
N HIS A 211 -21.03 20.34 9.14
CA HIS A 211 -21.16 21.54 9.97
C HIS A 211 -20.58 21.37 11.38
N SER A 212 -20.56 20.14 11.90
CA SER A 212 -20.04 19.83 13.24
C SER A 212 -18.51 19.73 13.30
N LEU A 213 -17.85 19.60 12.14
CA LEU A 213 -16.42 19.45 12.04
C LEU A 213 -15.71 20.81 11.94
N PRO A 214 -14.56 20.99 12.60
CA PRO A 214 -13.67 22.11 12.35
C PRO A 214 -13.32 22.20 10.86
N LYS A 215 -13.31 23.42 10.31
CA LYS A 215 -13.02 23.66 8.88
C LYS A 215 -11.66 23.12 8.47
N GLU A 216 -10.70 23.15 9.39
CA GLU A 216 -9.36 22.62 9.21
C GLU A 216 -9.40 21.12 8.91
N LYS A 217 -10.28 20.34 9.56
CA LYS A 217 -10.41 18.89 9.28
C LYS A 217 -11.07 18.59 7.94
N LEU A 218 -11.72 19.56 7.32
CA LEU A 218 -12.37 19.44 6.00
C LEU A 218 -11.52 20.00 4.87
N ASN A 219 -10.40 20.65 5.18
CA ASN A 219 -9.53 21.26 4.19
C ASN A 219 -8.41 20.29 3.77
N MET A 220 -8.39 19.85 2.52
CA MET A 220 -7.28 19.07 1.96
C MET A 220 -6.04 19.93 1.69
N PHE A 221 -6.22 21.23 1.46
CA PHE A 221 -5.18 22.19 1.10
C PHE A 221 -4.88 23.11 2.27
N GLN A 222 -4.26 22.56 3.31
CA GLN A 222 -3.87 23.32 4.50
C GLN A 222 -2.90 24.47 4.16
N PRO A 223 -2.90 25.58 4.93
CA PRO A 223 -1.96 26.68 4.72
C PRO A 223 -0.50 26.22 4.67
N LEU A 224 0.36 26.97 3.97
CA LEU A 224 1.80 26.67 3.89
C LEU A 224 2.51 26.71 5.26
N SER A 225 1.94 27.43 6.22
CA SER A 225 2.41 27.48 7.61
C SER A 225 2.03 26.26 8.44
N ASN A 226 1.18 25.36 7.93
CA ASN A 226 0.84 24.13 8.63
C ASN A 226 2.11 23.27 8.80
N PRO A 227 2.49 22.89 10.03
CA PRO A 227 3.75 22.19 10.28
C PRO A 227 3.74 20.73 9.80
N ASP A 228 2.57 20.11 9.70
CA ASP A 228 2.43 18.69 9.39
C ASP A 228 2.14 18.47 7.90
N PHE A 229 1.19 19.21 7.34
CA PHE A 229 0.66 18.97 5.99
C PHE A 229 0.51 20.24 5.13
N PRO A 230 1.57 21.03 4.91
CA PRO A 230 1.48 22.19 4.03
C PRO A 230 1.02 21.77 2.63
N TRP A 231 0.06 22.48 2.03
CA TRP A 231 -0.60 22.03 0.79
C TRP A 231 0.39 21.75 -0.35
N ALA A 232 1.43 22.57 -0.50
CA ALA A 232 2.45 22.37 -1.52
C ALA A 232 3.25 21.09 -1.26
N GLY A 233 3.58 20.83 0.01
CA GLY A 233 4.22 19.59 0.42
C GLY A 233 3.39 18.37 0.01
N ILE A 234 2.12 18.31 0.42
CA ILE A 234 1.31 17.11 0.18
C ILE A 234 0.97 16.92 -1.30
N LEU A 235 0.70 18.00 -2.03
CA LEU A 235 0.37 17.96 -3.45
C LEU A 235 1.51 17.37 -4.31
N PHE A 236 2.77 17.65 -3.97
CA PHE A 236 3.93 17.18 -4.74
C PHE A 236 4.60 15.92 -4.16
N ALA A 237 4.58 15.73 -2.83
CA ALA A 237 5.17 14.56 -2.18
C ALA A 237 4.30 13.31 -2.33
N SER A 238 2.96 13.44 -2.18
CA SER A 238 2.08 12.28 -2.25
C SER A 238 2.19 11.57 -3.60
N PRO A 239 2.25 12.25 -4.75
CA PRO A 239 2.41 11.59 -6.04
C PRO A 239 3.75 10.87 -6.24
N ILE A 240 4.83 11.35 -5.61
CA ILE A 240 6.13 10.66 -5.65
C ILE A 240 6.02 9.30 -4.95
N VAL A 241 5.44 9.29 -3.75
CA VAL A 241 5.16 8.06 -3.01
C VAL A 241 4.17 7.17 -3.78
N GLY A 242 3.15 7.78 -4.38
CA GLY A 242 2.16 7.08 -5.19
C GLY A 242 2.75 6.43 -6.44
N LEU A 243 3.67 7.08 -7.14
CA LEU A 243 4.36 6.51 -8.30
C LEU A 243 5.17 5.28 -7.89
N TRP A 244 5.88 5.34 -6.77
CA TRP A 244 6.56 4.17 -6.22
C TRP A 244 5.54 3.06 -5.89
N TYR A 245 4.51 3.36 -5.09
CA TYR A 245 3.57 2.35 -4.61
C TYR A 245 2.76 1.71 -5.75
N TRP A 246 2.16 2.51 -6.63
CA TRP A 246 1.25 1.99 -7.66
C TRP A 246 1.99 1.49 -8.91
N CYS A 247 3.12 2.11 -9.27
CA CYS A 247 3.82 1.79 -10.52
C CYS A 247 5.05 0.92 -10.33
N THR A 248 5.54 0.71 -9.09
CA THR A 248 6.79 -0.05 -8.85
C THR A 248 6.68 -1.12 -7.75
N ASP A 249 5.62 -1.10 -6.92
CA ASP A 249 5.42 -2.15 -5.92
C ASP A 249 5.09 -3.49 -6.61
N GLN A 250 5.82 -4.52 -6.21
CA GLN A 250 5.68 -5.86 -6.78
C GLN A 250 4.25 -6.40 -6.64
N HIS A 251 3.60 -6.21 -5.49
CA HIS A 251 2.28 -6.79 -5.22
C HIS A 251 1.21 -6.18 -6.13
N ILE A 252 1.34 -4.90 -6.47
CA ILE A 252 0.39 -4.20 -7.35
C ILE A 252 0.68 -4.54 -8.82
N VAL A 253 1.92 -4.34 -9.26
CA VAL A 253 2.26 -4.50 -10.68
C VAL A 253 2.14 -5.96 -11.14
N GLN A 254 2.42 -6.93 -10.27
CA GLN A 254 2.28 -8.35 -10.59
C GLN A 254 0.84 -8.72 -11.00
N ARG A 255 -0.18 -8.06 -10.45
CA ARG A 255 -1.59 -8.30 -10.86
C ARG A 255 -1.84 -7.88 -12.30
N CYS A 256 -1.21 -6.80 -12.75
CA CYS A 256 -1.27 -6.37 -14.15
C CYS A 256 -0.51 -7.34 -15.07
N LEU A 257 0.63 -7.87 -14.62
CA LEU A 257 1.43 -8.85 -15.38
C LEU A 257 0.75 -10.21 -15.55
N ALA A 258 -0.21 -10.54 -14.68
CA ALA A 258 -1.06 -11.73 -14.78
C ALA A 258 -2.22 -11.58 -15.78
N ALA A 259 -2.35 -10.43 -16.46
CA ALA A 259 -3.36 -10.22 -17.48
C ALA A 259 -3.06 -11.00 -18.77
N ARG A 260 -4.13 -11.38 -19.48
CA ARG A 260 -4.01 -12.03 -20.82
C ARG A 260 -3.36 -11.16 -21.89
N ASN A 261 -3.50 -9.84 -21.78
CA ASN A 261 -2.91 -8.89 -22.71
C ASN A 261 -2.99 -7.46 -22.15
N GLU A 262 -2.32 -6.53 -22.84
CA GLU A 262 -2.25 -5.11 -22.48
C GLU A 262 -3.64 -4.46 -22.31
N LYS A 263 -4.61 -4.88 -23.11
CA LYS A 263 -5.99 -4.36 -23.06
C LYS A 263 -6.67 -4.71 -21.74
N GLU A 264 -6.55 -5.96 -21.28
CA GLU A 264 -7.13 -6.36 -19.99
C GLU A 264 -6.39 -5.73 -18.81
N ALA A 265 -5.06 -5.65 -18.86
CA ALA A 265 -4.29 -4.97 -17.83
C ALA A 265 -4.72 -3.51 -17.71
N ARG A 266 -4.81 -2.78 -18.83
CA ARG A 266 -5.27 -1.38 -18.84
C ARG A 266 -6.69 -1.24 -18.31
N ARG A 267 -7.64 -2.04 -18.79
CA ARG A 267 -9.02 -2.00 -18.29
C ARG A 267 -9.10 -2.35 -16.80
N GLY A 268 -8.26 -3.29 -16.35
CA GLY A 268 -8.14 -3.64 -14.94
C GLY A 268 -7.66 -2.47 -14.10
N THR A 269 -6.67 -1.71 -14.56
CA THR A 269 -6.22 -0.49 -13.87
C THR A 269 -7.27 0.62 -13.87
N ILE A 270 -8.04 0.80 -14.96
CA ILE A 270 -9.15 1.76 -14.98
C ILE A 270 -10.21 1.36 -13.96
N PHE A 271 -10.59 0.08 -13.92
CA PHE A 271 -11.54 -0.43 -12.93
C PHE A 271 -11.01 -0.28 -11.50
N ALA A 272 -9.73 -0.60 -11.25
CA ALA A 272 -9.08 -0.37 -9.96
C ALA A 272 -9.11 1.12 -9.55
N ALA A 273 -8.95 2.04 -10.49
CA ALA A 273 -9.02 3.47 -10.21
C ALA A 273 -10.43 3.90 -9.74
N TYR A 274 -11.50 3.35 -10.31
CA TYR A 274 -12.86 3.56 -9.77
C TYR A 274 -13.00 2.99 -8.37
N LEU A 275 -12.50 1.77 -8.17
CA LEU A 275 -12.60 1.09 -6.89
C LEU A 275 -11.83 1.84 -5.79
N LYS A 276 -10.67 2.40 -6.11
CA LYS A 276 -9.78 3.10 -5.18
C LYS A 276 -10.37 4.41 -4.65
N LEU A 277 -11.38 4.98 -5.31
CA LEU A 277 -12.13 6.12 -4.79
C LEU A 277 -13.00 5.77 -3.58
N MET A 278 -13.43 4.50 -3.44
CA MET A 278 -14.34 4.09 -2.36
C MET A 278 -13.74 4.25 -0.95
N PRO A 279 -12.51 3.79 -0.64
CA PRO A 279 -11.84 3.97 0.66
C PRO A 279 -11.92 5.37 1.27
N PHE A 280 -11.89 6.43 0.45
CA PHE A 280 -12.08 7.80 0.93
C PHE A 280 -13.44 7.96 1.65
N PHE A 281 -14.51 7.40 1.08
CA PHE A 281 -15.85 7.48 1.66
C PHE A 281 -16.08 6.46 2.77
N ILE A 282 -15.61 5.22 2.61
CA ILE A 282 -15.98 4.12 3.52
C ILE A 282 -15.01 3.93 4.68
N PHE A 283 -13.84 4.58 4.70
CA PHE A 283 -12.90 4.52 5.83
C PHE A 283 -12.58 5.91 6.41
N MET A 284 -12.25 6.88 5.55
CA MET A 284 -11.90 8.23 6.00
C MET A 284 -13.12 8.99 6.55
N ILE A 285 -14.28 8.98 5.89
CA ILE A 285 -15.49 9.61 6.45
C ILE A 285 -15.94 8.95 7.76
N PRO A 286 -15.94 7.60 7.93
CA PRO A 286 -16.15 6.99 9.23
C PRO A 286 -15.19 7.48 10.32
N GLY A 287 -13.92 7.74 10.00
CA GLY A 287 -13.02 8.39 10.96
C GLY A 287 -13.52 9.76 11.44
N LEU A 288 -14.06 10.58 10.54
CA LEU A 288 -14.69 11.86 10.90
C LEU A 288 -15.97 11.68 11.73
N ILE A 289 -16.79 10.67 11.38
CA ILE A 289 -17.98 10.29 12.15
C ILE A 289 -17.58 9.89 13.57
N ALA A 290 -16.53 9.08 13.73
CA ALA A 290 -16.02 8.67 15.03
C ALA A 290 -15.62 9.89 15.86
N TYR A 291 -14.85 10.81 15.27
CA TYR A 291 -14.49 12.07 15.91
C TYR A 291 -15.72 12.87 16.35
N THR A 292 -16.71 13.08 15.48
CA THR A 292 -17.90 13.85 15.81
C THR A 292 -18.74 13.18 16.91
N LEU A 293 -18.95 11.86 16.84
CA LEU A 293 -19.67 11.12 17.88
C LEU A 293 -18.91 11.14 19.23
N HIS A 294 -17.59 11.14 19.19
CA HIS A 294 -16.76 11.28 20.39
C HIS A 294 -16.92 12.66 21.03
N GLN A 295 -16.85 13.73 20.23
CA GLN A 295 -17.08 15.10 20.71
C GLN A 295 -18.52 15.30 21.25
N GLN A 296 -19.49 14.57 20.71
CA GLN A 296 -20.88 14.55 21.20
C GLN A 296 -21.07 13.70 22.47
N GLY A 297 -20.02 13.04 22.99
CA GLY A 297 -20.11 12.15 24.15
C GLY A 297 -20.88 10.84 23.88
N LYS A 298 -21.15 10.51 22.62
CA LYS A 298 -21.90 9.29 22.22
C LYS A 298 -21.01 8.05 22.15
N ILE A 299 -19.72 8.23 21.90
CA ILE A 299 -18.70 7.17 21.94
C ILE A 299 -17.47 7.66 22.69
N ASN A 300 -16.66 6.74 23.21
CA ASN A 300 -15.40 7.08 23.86
C ASN A 300 -14.21 6.50 23.08
N MET A 301 -13.25 7.35 22.75
CA MET A 301 -12.01 6.98 22.06
C MET A 301 -10.82 7.37 22.93
N THR A 302 -9.95 6.41 23.23
CA THR A 302 -8.71 6.64 23.98
C THR A 302 -7.57 7.16 23.10
N ASP A 303 -7.62 6.83 21.82
CA ASP A 303 -6.67 7.24 20.78
C ASP A 303 -7.44 7.42 19.47
N THR A 304 -6.85 8.12 18.50
CA THR A 304 -7.46 8.26 17.18
C THR A 304 -7.39 6.97 16.36
N ASP A 305 -6.34 6.14 16.49
CA ASP A 305 -6.19 4.90 15.73
C ASP A 305 -7.28 3.86 16.05
N VAL A 306 -7.94 3.95 17.21
CA VAL A 306 -9.08 3.10 17.56
C VAL A 306 -10.42 3.56 16.96
N ALA A 307 -10.45 4.64 16.16
CA ALA A 307 -11.67 5.22 15.59
C ALA A 307 -12.57 4.17 14.92
N PHE A 308 -12.01 3.41 13.98
CA PHE A 308 -12.79 2.42 13.23
C PHE A 308 -13.24 1.24 14.11
N PRO A 309 -12.36 0.57 14.88
CA PRO A 309 -12.79 -0.45 15.84
C PRO A 309 -13.87 0.02 16.82
N THR A 310 -13.77 1.25 17.34
CA THR A 310 -14.76 1.82 18.26
C THR A 310 -16.11 2.00 17.59
N LEU A 311 -16.16 2.48 16.33
CA LEU A 311 -17.42 2.55 15.59
C LEU A 311 -18.02 1.16 15.37
N VAL A 312 -17.22 0.20 14.92
CA VAL A 312 -17.69 -1.19 14.78
C VAL A 312 -18.26 -1.69 16.10
N LYS A 313 -17.65 -1.31 17.22
CA LYS A 313 -18.07 -1.78 18.52
C LYS A 313 -19.37 -1.17 19.04
N GLU A 314 -19.48 0.14 18.94
CA GLU A 314 -20.53 0.92 19.59
C GLU A 314 -21.77 1.14 18.71
N ILE A 315 -21.62 1.16 17.38
CA ILE A 315 -22.74 1.52 16.48
C ILE A 315 -23.19 0.39 15.54
N MET A 316 -22.41 -0.68 15.34
CA MET A 316 -22.84 -1.76 14.45
C MET A 316 -23.91 -2.66 15.08
N PRO A 317 -24.95 -3.04 14.31
CA PRO A 317 -25.94 -4.01 14.75
C PRO A 317 -25.34 -5.38 15.04
N VAL A 318 -25.98 -6.11 15.95
CA VAL A 318 -25.64 -7.50 16.28
C VAL A 318 -25.62 -8.37 15.02
N GLY A 319 -24.67 -9.29 14.93
CA GLY A 319 -24.45 -10.14 13.75
C GLY A 319 -23.53 -9.47 12.73
N LEU A 320 -23.89 -8.28 12.25
CA LEU A 320 -23.02 -7.50 11.35
C LEU A 320 -21.74 -7.03 12.05
N ARG A 321 -21.84 -6.69 13.33
CA ARG A 321 -20.68 -6.40 14.19
C ARG A 321 -19.73 -7.59 14.26
N GLY A 322 -20.24 -8.79 14.53
CA GLY A 322 -19.47 -10.04 14.50
C GLY A 322 -18.83 -10.30 13.13
N LEU A 323 -19.60 -10.20 12.06
CA LEU A 323 -19.10 -10.40 10.69
C LEU A 323 -17.97 -9.42 10.34
N LEU A 324 -18.12 -8.14 10.66
CA LEU A 324 -17.12 -7.12 10.37
C LEU A 324 -15.88 -7.26 11.26
N ALA A 325 -16.05 -7.61 12.54
CA ALA A 325 -14.95 -7.91 13.45
C ALA A 325 -14.13 -9.14 12.99
N GLY A 326 -14.83 -10.23 12.63
CA GLY A 326 -14.20 -11.43 12.06
C GLY A 326 -13.52 -11.13 10.73
N GLY A 327 -14.15 -10.33 9.88
CA GLY A 327 -13.60 -9.84 8.62
C GLY A 327 -12.29 -9.09 8.80
N LEU A 328 -12.25 -8.14 9.74
CA LEU A 328 -11.07 -7.32 10.03
C LEU A 328 -9.91 -8.15 10.57
N LEU A 329 -10.17 -9.10 11.47
CA LEU A 329 -9.18 -10.05 12.00
C LEU A 329 -8.63 -10.97 10.91
N ALA A 330 -9.51 -11.52 10.06
CA ALA A 330 -9.09 -12.37 8.95
C ALA A 330 -8.22 -11.61 7.93
N ALA A 331 -8.58 -10.35 7.63
CA ALA A 331 -7.81 -9.51 6.71
C ALA A 331 -6.44 -9.08 7.29
N LEU A 332 -6.32 -8.92 8.61
CA LEU A 332 -5.03 -8.71 9.29
C LEU A 332 -4.11 -9.91 9.09
N MET A 333 -4.65 -11.11 9.33
CA MET A 333 -3.91 -12.36 9.14
C MET A 333 -3.48 -12.54 7.69
N SER A 334 -4.36 -12.21 6.73
CA SER A 334 -4.03 -12.30 5.31
C SER A 334 -2.94 -11.31 4.89
N SER A 335 -3.01 -10.06 5.37
CA SER A 335 -2.00 -9.04 5.08
C SER A 335 -0.63 -9.45 5.61
N LEU A 336 -0.60 -9.99 6.84
CA LEU A 336 0.63 -10.48 7.47
C LEU A 336 1.17 -11.74 6.77
N ALA A 337 0.32 -12.66 6.33
CA ALA A 337 0.71 -13.81 5.51
C ALA A 337 1.32 -13.39 4.16
N SER A 338 0.78 -12.33 3.54
CA SER A 338 1.33 -11.75 2.32
C SER A 338 2.74 -11.19 2.52
N VAL A 339 3.00 -10.53 3.67
CA VAL A 339 4.35 -10.11 4.07
C VAL A 339 5.28 -11.33 4.22
N TYR A 340 4.81 -12.40 4.87
CA TYR A 340 5.60 -13.61 5.10
C TYR A 340 6.07 -14.23 3.78
N ASN A 341 5.16 -14.38 2.83
CA ASN A 341 5.44 -14.94 1.51
C ASN A 341 6.39 -14.05 0.70
N ALA A 342 6.20 -12.74 0.75
CA ALA A 342 7.01 -11.80 -0.01
C ALA A 342 8.45 -11.74 0.52
N CYS A 343 8.65 -11.71 1.84
CA CYS A 343 9.97 -11.79 2.46
C CYS A 343 10.69 -13.10 2.10
N SER A 344 9.98 -14.22 2.22
CA SER A 344 10.51 -15.55 1.86
C SER A 344 10.97 -15.56 0.39
N THR A 345 10.13 -15.09 -0.53
CA THR A 345 10.42 -15.12 -1.97
C THR A 345 11.56 -14.16 -2.35
N LEU A 346 11.52 -12.91 -1.89
CA LEU A 346 12.57 -11.92 -2.16
C LEU A 346 13.93 -12.42 -1.65
N PHE A 347 14.00 -12.94 -0.43
CA PHE A 347 15.26 -13.43 0.11
C PHE A 347 15.73 -14.71 -0.57
N THR A 348 14.84 -15.67 -0.82
CA THR A 348 15.25 -16.96 -1.41
C THR A 348 15.59 -16.84 -2.89
N MET A 349 14.74 -16.19 -3.68
CA MET A 349 14.87 -16.17 -5.14
C MET A 349 15.82 -15.10 -5.64
N ASP A 350 15.78 -13.89 -5.07
CA ASP A 350 16.62 -12.79 -5.55
C ASP A 350 18.00 -12.76 -4.89
N ILE A 351 18.12 -13.25 -3.66
CA ILE A 351 19.38 -13.23 -2.89
C ILE A 351 20.00 -14.63 -2.82
N TYR A 352 19.34 -15.58 -2.15
CA TYR A 352 19.95 -16.84 -1.77
C TYR A 352 20.26 -17.75 -2.97
N LYS A 353 19.30 -17.94 -3.89
CA LYS A 353 19.46 -18.77 -5.09
C LYS A 353 20.53 -18.24 -6.05
N LYS A 354 20.82 -16.94 -6.00
CA LYS A 354 21.91 -16.33 -6.77
C LYS A 354 23.28 -16.56 -6.13
N ILE A 355 23.35 -16.56 -4.80
CA ILE A 355 24.57 -16.93 -4.06
C ILE A 355 24.83 -18.44 -4.18
N LYS A 356 23.78 -19.25 -4.14
CA LYS A 356 23.82 -20.71 -4.23
C LYS A 356 22.88 -21.24 -5.32
N PRO A 357 23.31 -21.22 -6.61
CA PRO A 357 22.50 -21.68 -7.75
C PRO A 357 22.00 -23.12 -7.61
N GLU A 358 22.78 -23.99 -6.99
CA GLU A 358 22.46 -25.42 -6.80
C GLU A 358 21.57 -25.71 -5.58
N ALA A 359 21.06 -24.68 -4.89
CA ALA A 359 20.19 -24.88 -3.73
C ALA A 359 18.92 -25.67 -4.09
N SER A 360 18.65 -26.75 -3.36
CA SER A 360 17.46 -27.58 -3.56
C SER A 360 16.17 -26.84 -3.18
N ASN A 361 15.02 -27.27 -3.70
CA ASN A 361 13.73 -26.66 -3.34
C ASN A 361 13.45 -26.74 -1.82
N HIS A 362 13.82 -27.84 -1.18
CA HIS A 362 13.66 -28.00 0.28
C HIS A 362 14.54 -27.01 1.06
N GLU A 363 15.77 -26.79 0.60
CA GLU A 363 16.67 -25.80 1.17
C GLU A 363 16.11 -24.38 1.02
N LEU A 364 15.61 -24.01 -0.16
CA LEU A 364 14.98 -22.72 -0.41
C LEU A 364 13.77 -22.48 0.51
N VAL A 365 12.90 -23.47 0.69
CA VAL A 365 11.75 -23.36 1.60
C VAL A 365 12.20 -23.15 3.04
N ARG A 366 13.23 -23.89 3.51
CA ARG A 366 13.76 -23.73 4.88
C ARG A 366 14.36 -22.34 5.08
N VAL A 367 15.18 -21.87 4.16
CA VAL A 367 15.82 -20.55 4.21
C VAL A 367 14.78 -19.44 4.17
N GLY A 368 13.75 -19.59 3.32
CA GLY A 368 12.64 -18.65 3.23
C GLY A 368 11.89 -18.50 4.56
N ARG A 369 11.57 -19.62 5.23
CA ARG A 369 10.92 -19.62 6.55
C ARG A 369 11.76 -18.92 7.62
N ILE A 370 13.08 -19.12 7.61
CA ILE A 370 14.00 -18.44 8.54
C ILE A 370 14.03 -16.93 8.28
N ALA A 371 14.16 -16.53 7.01
CA ALA A 371 14.16 -15.12 6.62
C ALA A 371 12.86 -14.41 7.03
N THR A 372 11.71 -15.06 6.81
CA THR A 372 10.41 -14.57 7.28
C THR A 372 10.40 -14.40 8.80
N GLY A 373 10.82 -15.41 9.57
CA GLY A 373 10.87 -15.33 11.03
C GLY A 373 11.70 -14.14 11.52
N ILE A 374 12.86 -13.91 10.91
CA ILE A 374 13.72 -12.76 11.23
C ILE A 374 13.01 -11.43 10.95
N VAL A 375 12.39 -11.27 9.77
CA VAL A 375 11.69 -10.02 9.41
C VAL A 375 10.56 -9.72 10.40
N VAL A 376 9.80 -10.74 10.81
CA VAL A 376 8.69 -10.57 11.76
C VAL A 376 9.19 -10.18 13.13
N LEU A 377 10.23 -10.84 13.64
CA LEU A 377 10.83 -10.50 14.92
C LEU A 377 11.38 -9.07 14.92
N LEU A 378 12.07 -8.67 13.85
CA LEU A 378 12.53 -7.28 13.69
C LEU A 378 11.36 -6.30 13.60
N GLY A 379 10.28 -6.66 12.90
CA GLY A 379 9.06 -5.86 12.84
C GLY A 379 8.42 -5.65 14.20
N MET A 380 8.35 -6.69 15.04
CA MET A 380 7.86 -6.58 16.42
C MET A 380 8.75 -5.69 17.28
N ILE A 381 10.07 -5.83 17.18
CA ILE A 381 11.06 -4.97 17.87
C ILE A 381 10.92 -3.51 17.43
N TRP A 382 10.51 -3.27 16.18
CA TRP A 382 10.35 -1.93 15.62
C TRP A 382 9.08 -1.20 16.10
N ILE A 383 8.04 -1.92 16.54
CA ILE A 383 6.74 -1.33 16.93
C ILE A 383 6.87 -0.16 17.92
N PRO A 384 7.63 -0.25 19.03
CA PRO A 384 7.75 0.85 19.99
C PRO A 384 8.38 2.11 19.37
N LEU A 385 9.24 1.96 18.37
CA LEU A 385 9.92 3.08 17.72
C LEU A 385 9.00 3.89 16.81
N MET A 386 7.90 3.30 16.34
CA MET A 386 6.96 3.96 15.41
C MET A 386 6.37 5.25 16.01
N LYS A 387 6.08 5.24 17.32
CA LYS A 387 5.50 6.39 18.05
C LYS A 387 6.42 7.62 18.10
N ASN A 388 7.73 7.44 17.94
CA ASN A 388 8.69 8.54 17.94
C ASN A 388 8.69 9.31 16.61
N ILE A 389 8.16 8.71 15.55
CA ILE A 389 8.10 9.29 14.20
C ILE A 389 6.77 10.01 13.99
N SER A 390 5.65 9.32 14.19
CA SER A 390 4.31 9.88 13.96
C SER A 390 3.35 9.50 15.08
N LYS A 391 2.40 10.39 15.35
CA LYS A 391 1.35 10.20 16.35
C LYS A 391 0.29 9.17 15.94
N GLY A 392 0.09 8.95 14.63
CA GLY A 392 -0.87 7.99 14.10
C GLY A 392 -0.25 7.01 13.11
N LEU A 393 -0.85 5.83 13.00
CA LEU A 393 -0.35 4.71 12.19
C LEU A 393 -0.15 5.06 10.71
N TYR A 394 -1.13 5.72 10.09
CA TYR A 394 -1.03 6.05 8.66
C TYR A 394 -0.03 7.18 8.40
N GLY A 395 0.03 8.18 9.30
CA GLY A 395 1.07 9.21 9.25
C GLY A 395 2.48 8.61 9.30
N TYR A 396 2.69 7.61 10.18
CA TYR A 396 3.95 6.86 10.24
C TYR A 396 4.25 6.18 8.91
N LEU A 397 3.26 5.48 8.35
CA LEU A 397 3.40 4.76 7.09
C LEU A 397 3.81 5.71 5.96
N GLN A 398 3.15 6.87 5.84
CA GLN A 398 3.46 7.84 4.79
C GLN A 398 4.80 8.54 4.98
N SER A 399 5.23 8.81 6.23
CA SER A 399 6.56 9.35 6.51
C SER A 399 7.66 8.37 6.10
N VAL A 400 7.57 7.11 6.53
CA VAL A 400 8.58 6.10 6.18
C VAL A 400 8.63 5.87 4.66
N GLN A 401 7.47 5.82 3.99
CA GLN A 401 7.44 5.73 2.54
C GLN A 401 8.08 6.96 1.87
N SER A 402 7.84 8.15 2.39
CA SER A 402 8.46 9.39 1.91
C SER A 402 9.98 9.41 2.03
N TYR A 403 10.55 8.58 2.91
CA TYR A 403 12.00 8.48 3.09
C TYR A 403 12.66 7.46 2.16
N LEU A 404 11.91 6.47 1.68
CA LEU A 404 12.47 5.31 0.96
C LEU A 404 12.03 5.23 -0.50
N ALA A 405 10.81 5.69 -0.81
CA ALA A 405 10.22 5.65 -2.14
C ALA A 405 10.91 6.54 -3.19
N PRO A 406 11.33 7.79 -2.89
CA PRO A 406 11.80 8.73 -3.91
C PRO A 406 12.89 8.23 -4.86
N PRO A 407 14.00 7.61 -4.40
CA PRO A 407 15.03 7.09 -5.30
C PRO A 407 14.52 5.99 -6.24
N ILE A 408 13.61 5.14 -5.77
CA ILE A 408 13.02 4.06 -6.57
C ILE A 408 12.06 4.64 -7.61
N ALA A 409 11.18 5.56 -7.19
CA ALA A 409 10.28 6.27 -8.10
C ALA A 409 11.06 6.95 -9.24
N ALA A 410 12.17 7.63 -8.91
CA ALA A 410 13.04 8.25 -9.90
C ALA A 410 13.63 7.23 -10.89
N ALA A 411 14.11 6.08 -10.40
CA ALA A 411 14.73 5.05 -11.22
C ALA A 411 13.78 4.43 -12.24
N PHE A 412 12.54 4.12 -11.83
CA PHE A 412 11.52 3.57 -12.72
C PHE A 412 10.98 4.62 -13.68
N LEU A 413 10.67 5.82 -13.18
CA LEU A 413 10.15 6.90 -14.02
C LEU A 413 11.17 7.27 -15.10
N LEU A 414 12.39 7.64 -14.72
CA LEU A 414 13.42 8.00 -15.70
C LEU A 414 13.88 6.81 -16.54
N GLY A 415 13.81 5.59 -16.00
CA GLY A 415 14.09 4.35 -16.72
C GLY A 415 13.19 4.16 -17.94
N VAL A 416 11.90 4.47 -17.82
CA VAL A 416 10.94 4.35 -18.94
C VAL A 416 10.98 5.58 -19.86
N PHE A 417 11.17 6.78 -19.31
CA PHE A 417 11.07 8.03 -20.06
C PHE A 417 12.35 8.45 -20.79
N SER A 418 13.53 7.97 -20.36
CA SER A 418 14.80 8.40 -20.94
C SER A 418 15.67 7.24 -21.39
N LYS A 419 16.08 7.26 -22.66
CA LYS A 419 17.09 6.32 -23.20
C LYS A 419 18.49 6.59 -22.69
N ARG A 420 18.76 7.81 -22.18
CA ARG A 420 20.12 8.22 -21.77
C ARG A 420 20.51 7.72 -20.38
N ILE A 421 19.52 7.42 -19.53
CA ILE A 421 19.75 6.98 -18.15
C ILE A 421 20.37 5.59 -18.16
N ASN A 422 21.53 5.45 -17.54
CA ASN A 422 22.29 4.21 -17.54
C ASN A 422 22.34 3.56 -16.16
N ALA A 423 22.87 2.35 -16.11
CA ALA A 423 22.90 1.55 -14.88
C ALA A 423 23.75 2.19 -13.78
N LYS A 424 24.82 2.92 -14.14
CA LYS A 424 25.68 3.61 -13.16
C LYS A 424 24.91 4.75 -12.49
N GLY A 425 24.23 5.59 -13.28
CA GLY A 425 23.40 6.67 -12.75
C GLY A 425 22.25 6.16 -11.88
N ALA A 426 21.52 5.15 -12.35
CA ALA A 426 20.42 4.56 -11.58
C ALA A 426 20.91 3.96 -10.25
N TYR A 427 21.97 3.14 -10.29
CA TYR A 427 22.53 2.50 -9.09
C TYR A 427 23.05 3.53 -8.08
N THR A 428 23.85 4.51 -8.52
CA THR A 428 24.42 5.53 -7.64
C THR A 428 23.32 6.38 -6.98
N ALA A 429 22.32 6.81 -7.74
CA ALA A 429 21.20 7.58 -7.18
C ALA A 429 20.36 6.76 -6.21
N MET A 430 20.10 5.49 -6.50
CA MET A 430 19.37 4.61 -5.58
C MET A 430 20.13 4.37 -4.28
N VAL A 431 21.44 4.11 -4.33
CA VAL A 431 22.27 3.93 -3.12
C VAL A 431 22.31 5.21 -2.30
N ALA A 432 22.65 6.34 -2.92
CA ALA A 432 22.76 7.61 -2.22
C ALA A 432 21.42 8.04 -1.62
N GLY A 433 20.33 7.94 -2.40
CA GLY A 433 18.99 8.28 -1.93
C GLY A 433 18.52 7.38 -0.79
N PHE A 434 18.77 6.08 -0.87
CA PHE A 434 18.43 5.15 0.22
C PHE A 434 19.23 5.43 1.50
N ILE A 435 20.53 5.71 1.40
CA ILE A 435 21.36 6.08 2.56
C ILE A 435 20.82 7.36 3.21
N ILE A 436 20.54 8.40 2.41
CA ILE A 436 19.99 9.67 2.92
C ILE A 436 18.63 9.45 3.59
N GLY A 437 17.77 8.61 3.00
CA GLY A 437 16.48 8.22 3.57
C GLY A 437 16.60 7.51 4.93
N ILE A 438 17.51 6.53 5.03
CA ILE A 438 17.78 5.82 6.28
C ILE A 438 18.40 6.76 7.33
N LEU A 439 19.31 7.65 6.94
CA LEU A 439 19.86 8.66 7.84
C LEU A 439 18.77 9.59 8.38
N LYS A 440 17.83 10.03 7.53
CA LYS A 440 16.67 10.82 7.98
C LYS A 440 15.85 10.06 9.02
N LEU A 441 15.54 8.80 8.75
CA LEU A 441 14.80 7.94 9.66
C LEU A 441 15.51 7.79 11.02
N VAL A 442 16.82 7.51 11.01
CA VAL A 442 17.63 7.33 12.22
C VAL A 442 17.71 8.63 13.03
N PHE A 443 18.00 9.77 12.39
CA PHE A 443 18.10 11.03 13.11
C PHE A 443 16.75 11.52 13.63
N GLU A 444 15.66 11.26 12.92
CA GLU A 444 14.30 11.57 13.40
C GLU A 444 13.92 10.73 14.62
N LEU A 445 14.28 9.44 14.64
CA LEU A 445 14.12 8.58 15.82
C LEU A 445 14.91 9.11 17.03
N MET A 446 16.05 9.74 16.77
CA MET A 446 16.95 10.29 17.79
C MET A 446 16.74 11.79 18.05
N LYS A 447 15.68 12.41 17.51
CA LYS A 447 15.50 13.88 17.56
C LYS A 447 15.49 14.46 18.97
N ALA A 448 15.05 13.67 19.97
CA ALA A 448 15.04 14.09 21.37
C ALA A 448 16.44 14.19 21.99
N GLN A 449 17.44 13.49 21.42
CA GLN A 449 18.83 13.52 21.87
C GLN A 449 19.70 14.49 21.06
N LEU A 450 19.16 15.11 20.01
CA LEU A 450 19.88 16.07 19.17
C LEU A 450 19.72 17.49 19.73
N GLY A 451 20.85 18.18 19.93
CA GLY A 451 20.84 19.62 20.22
C GLY A 451 20.52 20.46 18.97
N PRO A 452 20.15 21.74 19.12
CA PRO A 452 19.87 22.63 18.00
C PRO A 452 21.05 22.70 17.02
N GLY A 453 20.77 22.54 15.72
CA GLY A 453 21.78 22.58 14.65
C GLY A 453 21.39 21.75 13.43
N LEU A 454 22.31 21.61 12.47
CA LEU A 454 22.04 20.99 11.16
C LEU A 454 21.44 19.58 11.24
N LEU A 455 21.91 18.75 12.17
CA LEU A 455 21.38 17.40 12.35
C LEU A 455 19.94 17.41 12.90
N TYR A 456 19.63 18.35 13.80
CA TYR A 456 18.27 18.53 14.31
C TYR A 456 17.34 19.05 13.23
N ASP A 457 17.77 20.04 12.44
CA ASP A 457 16.99 20.58 11.32
C ASP A 457 16.73 19.50 10.26
N PHE A 458 17.74 18.69 9.95
CA PHE A 458 17.60 17.53 9.07
C PHE A 458 16.62 16.49 9.65
N ALA A 459 16.74 16.17 10.94
CA ALA A 459 15.87 15.21 11.63
C ALA A 459 14.41 15.67 11.68
N THR A 460 14.18 16.97 11.85
CA THR A 460 12.85 17.56 12.04
C THR A 460 12.25 18.13 10.76
N MET A 461 12.99 18.12 9.65
CA MET A 461 12.49 18.47 8.33
C MET A 461 11.19 17.70 8.04
N ASN A 462 10.14 18.46 7.70
CA ASN A 462 8.83 17.91 7.37
C ASN A 462 8.96 16.83 6.28
N PHE A 463 8.31 15.69 6.51
CA PHE A 463 8.48 14.49 5.69
C PHE A 463 8.08 14.70 4.22
N LEU A 464 7.12 15.58 3.94
CA LEU A 464 6.66 15.89 2.58
C LEU A 464 7.71 16.68 1.82
N TYR A 465 8.27 17.73 2.43
CA TYR A 465 9.36 18.48 1.80
C TYR A 465 10.62 17.65 1.66
N PHE A 466 10.91 16.79 2.64
CA PHE A 466 12.02 15.84 2.54
C PHE A 466 11.83 14.88 1.35
N CYS A 467 10.62 14.35 1.16
CA CYS A 467 10.27 13.49 0.01
C CYS A 467 10.60 14.17 -1.32
N ILE A 468 10.15 15.42 -1.49
CA ILE A 468 10.37 16.22 -2.70
C ILE A 468 11.86 16.47 -2.90
N ALA A 469 12.56 16.90 -1.85
CA ALA A 469 14.00 17.16 -1.90
C ALA A 469 14.80 15.91 -2.28
N LEU A 470 14.47 14.75 -1.68
CA LEU A 470 15.13 13.48 -1.95
C LEU A 470 14.86 12.97 -3.38
N PHE A 471 13.64 13.19 -3.88
CA PHE A 471 13.28 12.87 -5.27
C PHE A 471 14.08 13.72 -6.25
N VAL A 472 14.09 15.04 -6.07
CA VAL A 472 14.84 15.97 -6.92
C VAL A 472 16.34 15.65 -6.87
N PHE A 473 16.89 15.41 -5.68
CA PHE A 473 18.28 14.98 -5.50
C PHE A 473 18.58 13.70 -6.29
N SER A 474 17.71 12.70 -6.18
CA SER A 474 17.86 11.41 -6.87
C SER A 474 17.78 11.56 -8.39
N VAL A 475 16.85 12.38 -8.90
CA VAL A 475 16.73 12.71 -10.33
C VAL A 475 18.00 13.41 -10.83
N VAL A 476 18.44 14.47 -10.14
CA VAL A 476 19.63 15.25 -10.53
C VAL A 476 20.87 14.36 -10.53
N LEU A 477 21.10 13.60 -9.47
CA LEU A 477 22.25 12.71 -9.37
C LEU A 477 22.22 11.62 -10.44
N MET A 478 21.05 11.03 -10.69
CA MET A 478 20.87 10.00 -11.71
C MET A 478 21.15 10.52 -13.12
N VAL A 479 20.66 11.72 -13.44
CA VAL A 479 20.89 12.39 -14.72
C VAL A 479 22.36 12.76 -14.86
N ALA A 480 22.96 13.43 -13.86
CA ALA A 480 24.34 13.89 -13.89
C ALA A 480 25.33 12.72 -14.10
N ILE A 481 25.20 11.65 -13.30
CA ILE A 481 26.08 10.48 -13.42
C ILE A 481 25.82 9.73 -14.73
N SER A 482 24.57 9.63 -15.18
CA SER A 482 24.28 9.03 -16.48
C SER A 482 24.98 9.81 -17.57
N LEU A 483 24.82 11.14 -17.63
CA LEU A 483 25.45 12.02 -18.63
C LEU A 483 26.98 11.96 -18.60
N ALA A 484 27.58 11.82 -17.41
CA ALA A 484 29.03 11.72 -17.22
C ALA A 484 29.61 10.31 -17.46
N SER A 485 28.80 9.32 -17.82
CA SER A 485 29.25 7.94 -18.08
C SER A 485 28.70 7.39 -19.40
N PRO A 486 29.23 6.26 -19.92
CA PRO A 486 28.84 5.74 -21.23
C PRO A 486 27.33 5.55 -21.38
N ALA A 487 26.79 5.89 -22.55
CA ALA A 487 25.38 5.67 -22.85
C ALA A 487 25.04 4.17 -22.83
N PRO A 488 23.80 3.78 -22.49
CA PRO A 488 23.36 2.39 -22.65
C PRO A 488 23.42 1.97 -24.11
N ASP A 489 23.73 0.70 -24.35
CA ASP A 489 23.58 0.09 -25.67
C ASP A 489 22.10 0.12 -26.10
N GLU A 490 21.82 0.68 -27.29
CA GLU A 490 20.45 0.78 -27.81
C GLU A 490 19.80 -0.59 -28.02
N ALA A 491 20.59 -1.63 -28.31
CA ALA A 491 20.08 -3.00 -28.42
C ALA A 491 19.58 -3.53 -27.07
N HIS A 492 20.30 -3.24 -25.98
CA HIS A 492 19.95 -3.63 -24.61
C HIS A 492 18.65 -2.98 -24.13
N ILE A 493 18.41 -1.71 -24.50
CA ILE A 493 17.22 -0.95 -24.06
C ILE A 493 16.08 -0.95 -25.08
N LYS A 494 16.17 -1.77 -26.13
CA LYS A 494 15.15 -1.86 -27.19
C LYS A 494 13.79 -2.24 -26.60
N GLY A 495 12.75 -1.45 -26.89
CA GLY A 495 11.39 -1.65 -26.38
C GLY A 495 11.17 -1.30 -24.91
N LEU A 496 12.22 -0.91 -24.16
CA LEU A 496 12.12 -0.63 -22.71
C LEU A 496 11.91 0.85 -22.36
N THR A 497 12.00 1.75 -23.35
CA THR A 497 11.78 3.19 -23.15
C THR A 497 10.87 3.76 -24.23
N PHE A 498 10.27 4.92 -23.99
CA PHE A 498 9.47 5.63 -25.00
C PHE A 498 10.25 5.87 -26.31
N ALA A 499 11.53 6.26 -26.20
CA ALA A 499 12.38 6.55 -27.35
C ALA A 499 12.83 5.29 -28.11
N THR A 500 12.87 4.14 -27.45
CA THR A 500 13.33 2.86 -28.03
C THR A 500 12.19 1.91 -28.35
N THR A 501 10.95 2.36 -28.24
CA THR A 501 9.75 1.58 -28.56
C THR A 501 9.63 1.41 -30.08
N VAL A 502 9.53 0.15 -30.54
CA VAL A 502 9.40 -0.19 -31.96
C VAL A 502 7.98 0.05 -32.50
N ALA A 503 7.83 0.18 -33.82
CA ALA A 503 6.56 0.52 -34.46
C ALA A 503 5.45 -0.53 -34.17
N GLU A 504 5.82 -1.81 -34.13
CA GLU A 504 4.91 -2.92 -33.80
C GLU A 504 4.32 -2.76 -32.39
N ASP A 505 5.18 -2.51 -31.40
CA ASP A 505 4.78 -2.25 -30.02
C ASP A 505 3.86 -1.02 -29.89
N LYS A 506 4.13 0.05 -30.64
CA LYS A 506 3.25 1.24 -30.66
C LYS A 506 1.88 0.89 -31.22
N LYS A 507 1.83 0.10 -32.30
CA LYS A 507 0.59 -0.34 -32.93
C LYS A 507 -0.20 -1.28 -32.01
N ALA A 508 0.46 -2.24 -31.36
CA ALA A 508 -0.15 -3.14 -30.38
C ALA A 508 -0.72 -2.35 -29.19
N SER A 509 0.06 -1.41 -28.65
CA SER A 509 -0.40 -0.57 -27.54
C SER A 509 -1.58 0.32 -27.96
N ARG A 510 -1.55 0.94 -29.15
CA ARG A 510 -2.69 1.73 -29.65
C ARG A 510 -3.96 0.88 -29.84
N ALA A 511 -3.82 -0.34 -30.34
CA ALA A 511 -4.94 -1.25 -30.58
C ALA A 511 -5.58 -1.79 -29.28
N SER A 512 -4.88 -1.66 -28.15
CA SER A 512 -5.33 -2.19 -26.87
C SER A 512 -6.32 -1.29 -26.11
N TRP A 513 -6.69 -0.12 -26.65
CA TRP A 513 -7.69 0.78 -26.04
C TRP A 513 -8.58 1.49 -27.07
N ASN A 514 -9.77 1.91 -26.65
CA ASN A 514 -10.73 2.63 -27.46
C ASN A 514 -11.28 3.88 -26.74
N GLN A 515 -12.21 4.60 -27.38
CA GLN A 515 -12.80 5.83 -26.83
C GLN A 515 -13.53 5.62 -25.49
N LYS A 516 -14.10 4.43 -25.23
CA LYS A 516 -14.75 4.14 -23.94
C LYS A 516 -13.71 4.08 -22.81
N ASP A 517 -12.55 3.49 -23.06
CA ASP A 517 -11.47 3.42 -22.07
C ASP A 517 -10.96 4.84 -21.71
N VAL A 518 -10.88 5.74 -22.69
CA VAL A 518 -10.54 7.16 -22.48
C VAL A 518 -11.64 7.89 -21.71
N LEU A 519 -12.91 7.73 -22.10
CA LEU A 519 -14.05 8.35 -21.41
C LEU A 519 -14.10 7.95 -19.93
N LEU A 520 -13.96 6.66 -19.63
CA LEU A 520 -13.93 6.15 -18.25
C LEU A 520 -12.75 6.72 -17.45
N THR A 521 -11.59 6.89 -18.08
CA THR A 521 -10.43 7.56 -17.47
C THR A 521 -10.76 9.02 -17.12
N VAL A 522 -11.37 9.77 -18.04
CA VAL A 522 -11.76 11.17 -17.83
C VAL A 522 -12.77 11.31 -16.69
N VAL A 523 -13.76 10.42 -16.61
CA VAL A 523 -14.76 10.43 -15.52
C VAL A 523 -14.11 10.29 -14.15
N VAL A 524 -13.13 9.39 -13.99
CA VAL A 524 -12.37 9.24 -12.74
C VAL A 524 -11.64 10.54 -12.40
N LEU A 525 -10.96 11.16 -13.37
CA LEU A 525 -10.23 12.42 -13.16
C LEU A 525 -11.17 13.57 -12.75
N VAL A 526 -12.31 13.71 -13.41
CA VAL A 526 -13.33 14.72 -13.05
C VAL A 526 -13.84 14.49 -11.63
N PHE A 527 -14.08 13.24 -11.24
CA PHE A 527 -14.54 12.93 -9.88
C PHE A 527 -13.48 13.25 -8.82
N ILE A 528 -12.20 12.99 -9.10
CA ILE A 528 -11.08 13.38 -8.22
C ILE A 528 -11.02 14.90 -8.05
N ILE A 529 -11.13 15.66 -9.15
CA ILE A 529 -11.14 17.13 -9.12
C ILE A 529 -12.35 17.62 -8.32
N ALA A 530 -13.52 17.02 -8.47
CA ALA A 530 -14.70 17.35 -7.69
C ALA A 530 -14.50 17.14 -6.19
N ILE A 531 -13.87 16.03 -5.76
CA ILE A 531 -13.54 15.79 -4.35
C ILE A 531 -12.54 16.85 -3.84
N PHE A 532 -11.47 17.13 -4.59
CA PHE A 532 -10.51 18.15 -4.21
C PHE A 532 -11.17 19.52 -4.06
N MET A 533 -12.03 19.93 -5.00
CA MET A 533 -12.74 21.21 -4.91
C MET A 533 -13.69 21.23 -3.71
N TYR A 534 -14.45 20.16 -3.48
CA TYR A 534 -15.40 20.07 -2.38
C TYR A 534 -14.70 20.18 -1.01
N PHE A 535 -13.60 19.45 -0.79
CA PHE A 535 -12.81 19.49 0.43
C PHE A 535 -11.64 20.48 0.36
N SER A 536 -11.90 21.70 -0.09
CA SER A 536 -10.91 22.79 -0.16
C SER A 536 -11.50 24.09 0.37
N PRO A 537 -10.71 25.17 0.49
CA PRO A 537 -11.21 26.50 0.82
C PRO A 537 -12.19 27.06 -0.22
N LEU A 538 -12.27 26.45 -1.41
CA LEU A 538 -13.27 26.80 -2.44
C LEU A 538 -14.62 26.14 -2.19
N GLY A 539 -14.67 25.10 -1.34
CA GLY A 539 -15.85 24.28 -1.07
C GLY A 539 -16.27 24.33 0.39
N ILE A 540 -16.39 23.17 1.02
CA ILE A 540 -16.95 23.01 2.36
C ILE A 540 -16.04 23.56 3.48
N ALA A 541 -14.75 23.73 3.19
CA ALA A 541 -13.76 24.28 4.12
C ALA A 541 -13.59 25.81 4.03
N LYS A 542 -14.52 26.49 3.34
CA LYS A 542 -14.62 27.95 3.32
C LYS A 542 -14.91 28.54 4.70
#